data_AF-A0A3B8VHS3-F1
#
_entry.id   AF-A0A3B8VHS3-F1
#
_cell.length_a   1.000
_cell.length_b   1.000
_cell.length_c   1.000
_cell.angle_alpha   90.00
_cell.angle_beta   90.00
_cell.angle_gamma   90.00
#
_symmetry.space_group_name_H-M   'P 1'
#
loop_
_entity.id
_entity.type
_entity.pdbx_description
1 polymer ?
#
loop_
_entity_poly.entity_id
_entity_poly.type
_entity_poly.pdbx_seq_one_letter_code
_entity_poly.pdbx_strand_id
1 'polypeptide(L)'
;MNRFLSITLSLMVFACSGSIQSSETDSSYTVVVYNIENLFDADGIAVFDDYKPDVYTPRHVYTKISNAVSILSQFNDGNGPDILILSEVESDHT
;
A
#
# COMPACT_ATOMS: atom_id res chain seq x y z
N MET A 1 -7.34 -52.64 -38.03
CA MET A 1 -7.21 -51.16 -38.20
C MET A 1 -7.95 -50.37 -37.13
N ASN A 2 -9.17 -50.75 -36.72
CA ASN A 2 -10.03 -49.89 -35.89
C ASN A 2 -9.54 -49.69 -34.44
N ARG A 3 -8.79 -50.63 -33.85
CA ARG A 3 -8.27 -50.50 -32.47
C ARG A 3 -7.06 -49.56 -32.38
N PHE A 4 -6.21 -49.53 -33.40
CA PHE A 4 -5.07 -48.61 -33.47
C PHE A 4 -5.54 -47.17 -33.73
N LEU A 5 -6.55 -47.00 -34.59
CA LEU A 5 -7.17 -45.69 -34.87
C LEU A 5 -7.88 -45.10 -33.63
N SER A 6 -8.48 -45.95 -32.79
CA SER A 6 -9.14 -45.51 -31.56
C SER A 6 -8.16 -45.08 -30.46
N ILE A 7 -6.98 -45.73 -30.39
CA ILE A 7 -5.93 -45.40 -29.41
C ILE A 7 -5.24 -44.08 -29.81
N THR A 8 -4.94 -43.88 -31.11
CA THR A 8 -4.34 -42.64 -31.59
C THR A 8 -5.29 -41.44 -31.44
N LEU A 9 -6.60 -41.64 -31.67
CA LEU A 9 -7.60 -40.58 -31.47
C LEU A 9 -7.74 -40.20 -29.99
N SER A 10 -7.67 -41.17 -29.07
CA SER A 10 -7.77 -40.90 -27.62
C SER A 10 -6.53 -40.20 -27.06
N LEU A 11 -5.34 -40.45 -27.63
CA LEU A 11 -4.10 -39.79 -27.23
C LEU A 11 -4.04 -38.31 -27.68
N MET A 12 -4.66 -38.01 -28.83
CA MET A 12 -4.70 -36.65 -29.39
C MET A 12 -5.64 -35.72 -28.60
N VAL A 13 -6.74 -36.24 -28.06
CA VAL A 13 -7.68 -35.47 -27.21
C VAL A 13 -7.06 -35.09 -25.86
N PHE A 14 -6.20 -35.95 -25.30
CA PHE A 14 -5.50 -35.67 -24.03
C PHE A 14 -4.43 -34.58 -24.19
N ALA A 15 -3.77 -34.51 -25.36
CA ALA A 15 -2.74 -33.51 -25.65
C ALA A 15 -3.29 -32.09 -25.89
N CYS A 16 -4.57 -31.95 -26.27
CA CYS A 16 -5.19 -30.65 -26.55
C CYS A 16 -5.87 -30.00 -25.32
N SER A 17 -5.89 -30.66 -24.16
CA SER A 17 -6.53 -30.12 -22.94
C SER A 17 -5.58 -29.34 -22.03
N GLY A 18 -4.33 -29.12 -22.47
CA GLY A 18 -3.41 -28.20 -21.80
C GLY A 18 -3.87 -26.76 -21.99
N SER A 19 -4.74 -26.27 -21.11
CA SER A 19 -5.01 -24.85 -20.98
C SER A 19 -3.69 -24.12 -20.70
N ILE A 20 -3.25 -23.27 -21.63
CA ILE A 20 -2.19 -22.30 -21.38
C ILE A 20 -2.74 -21.35 -20.33
N GLN A 21 -2.36 -21.57 -19.07
CA GLN A 21 -2.58 -20.61 -18.01
C GLN A 21 -1.67 -19.44 -18.34
N SER A 22 -2.24 -18.39 -18.93
CA SER A 22 -1.57 -17.10 -18.99
C SER A 22 -1.33 -16.68 -17.55
N SER A 23 -0.09 -16.82 -17.09
CA SER A 23 0.38 -16.13 -15.89
C SER A 23 0.45 -14.65 -16.25
N GLU A 24 -0.70 -14.00 -16.39
CA GLU A 24 -0.74 -12.57 -16.16
C GLU A 24 -0.32 -12.42 -14.70
N THR A 25 0.93 -11.97 -14.51
CA THR A 25 1.35 -11.43 -13.23
C THR A 25 0.40 -10.29 -12.94
N ASP A 26 -0.57 -10.55 -12.07
CA ASP A 26 -1.44 -9.52 -11.51
C ASP A 26 -0.54 -8.56 -10.73
N SER A 27 0.01 -7.58 -11.45
CA SER A 27 0.83 -6.52 -10.88
C SER A 27 -0.12 -5.42 -10.43
N SER A 28 -0.96 -5.75 -9.44
CA SER A 28 -1.78 -4.76 -8.75
C SER A 28 -0.87 -3.94 -7.84
N TYR A 29 -1.12 -2.63 -7.77
CA TYR A 29 -0.40 -1.71 -6.90
C TYR A 29 -1.38 -0.95 -6.03
N THR A 30 -1.04 -0.79 -4.74
CA THR A 30 -1.80 0.02 -3.80
C THR A 30 -1.28 1.46 -3.84
N VAL A 31 -2.17 2.41 -4.14
CA VAL A 31 -1.88 3.84 -4.07
C VAL A 31 -2.69 4.47 -2.95
N VAL A 32 -2.02 5.14 -2.02
CA VAL A 32 -2.65 5.90 -0.95
C VAL A 32 -2.34 7.38 -1.13
N VAL A 33 -3.39 8.20 -1.14
CA VAL A 33 -3.31 9.65 -1.08
C VAL A 33 -3.80 10.08 0.29
N TYR A 34 -2.93 10.68 1.08
CA TYR A 34 -3.21 10.99 2.47
C TYR A 34 -2.76 12.40 2.84
N ASN A 35 -3.72 13.25 3.21
CA ASN A 35 -3.40 14.48 3.91
C ASN A 35 -3.02 14.12 5.34
N ILE A 36 -1.73 14.24 5.67
CA ILE A 36 -1.27 13.95 7.03
C ILE A 36 -1.69 15.05 8.00
N GLU A 37 -2.15 16.20 7.47
CA GLU A 37 -2.32 17.49 8.14
C GLU A 37 -0.97 17.96 8.69
N ASN A 38 -0.63 19.24 8.62
CA ASN A 38 0.66 19.71 9.15
C ASN A 38 0.90 19.22 10.60
N LEU A 39 2.13 18.80 10.89
CA LEU A 39 2.53 18.24 12.19
C LEU A 39 2.79 19.34 13.24
N PHE A 40 2.03 20.45 13.13
CA PHE A 40 2.43 21.80 13.51
C PHE A 40 3.43 21.91 14.66
N ASP A 41 4.47 22.69 14.41
CA ASP A 41 5.38 23.26 15.40
C ASP A 41 6.05 22.16 16.27
N ALA A 42 6.33 21.02 15.64
CA ALA A 42 7.07 19.92 16.27
C ALA A 42 8.48 20.36 16.73
N ASP A 43 9.01 21.44 16.15
CA ASP A 43 10.23 22.16 16.52
C ASP A 43 10.04 23.10 17.73
N GLY A 44 8.79 23.32 18.16
CA GLY A 44 8.39 24.18 19.26
C GLY A 44 8.14 25.64 18.88
N ILE A 45 8.18 25.99 17.59
CA ILE A 45 8.01 27.37 17.11
C ILE A 45 6.65 27.53 16.44
N ALA A 46 5.67 27.99 17.22
CA ALA A 46 4.29 28.10 16.75
C ALA A 46 3.87 29.48 16.25
N VAL A 47 3.30 29.51 15.04
CA VAL A 47 2.64 30.70 14.47
C VAL A 47 1.24 30.90 15.07
N PHE A 48 0.54 29.81 15.37
CA PHE A 48 -0.81 29.85 15.92
C PHE A 48 -0.82 29.45 17.40
N ASP A 49 -1.68 30.10 18.19
CA ASP A 49 -1.75 29.89 19.63
C ASP A 49 -2.13 28.45 20.02
N ASP A 50 -2.94 27.78 19.19
CA ASP A 50 -3.42 26.41 19.43
C ASP A 50 -2.29 25.36 19.34
N TYR A 51 -1.18 25.69 18.69
CA TYR A 51 -0.05 24.80 18.47
C TYR A 51 1.19 25.16 19.29
N LYS A 52 1.07 26.14 20.20
CA LYS A 52 2.15 26.47 21.13
C LYS A 52 2.53 25.28 22.01
N PRO A 53 3.81 25.15 22.41
CA PRO A 53 4.30 23.97 23.15
C PRO A 53 3.58 23.66 24.48
N ASP A 54 2.94 24.64 25.11
CA ASP A 54 2.14 24.47 26.33
C ASP A 54 0.75 23.86 26.06
N VAL A 55 0.26 23.93 24.82
CA VAL A 55 -1.01 23.38 24.35
C VAL A 55 -0.78 22.11 23.53
N TYR A 56 0.11 22.19 22.53
CA TYR A 56 0.43 21.13 21.60
C TYR A 56 1.83 20.57 21.89
N THR A 57 1.85 19.48 22.64
CA THR A 57 3.10 18.90 23.17
C THR A 57 3.71 17.89 22.19
N PRO A 58 5.01 17.56 22.33
CA PRO A 58 5.65 16.48 21.56
C PRO A 58 4.92 15.12 21.64
N ARG A 59 4.16 14.87 22.72
CA ARG A 59 3.33 13.67 22.86
C ARG A 59 2.16 13.65 21.86
N HIS A 60 1.58 14.80 21.53
CA HIS A 60 0.53 14.91 20.53
C HIS A 60 1.08 14.63 19.13
N VAL A 61 2.24 15.21 18.80
CA VAL A 61 2.97 14.92 17.55
C VAL A 61 3.25 13.42 17.43
N TYR A 62 3.82 12.80 18.47
CA TYR A 62 4.09 11.37 18.49
C TYR A 62 2.82 10.53 18.28
N THR A 63 1.71 10.92 18.91
CA THR A 63 0.42 10.23 18.77
C THR A 63 -0.11 10.34 17.34
N LYS A 64 -0.01 11.52 16.72
CA LYS A 64 -0.42 11.74 15.33
C LYS A 64 0.40 10.89 14.34
N ILE A 65 1.73 10.87 14.49
CA ILE A 65 2.62 10.03 13.69
C ILE A 65 2.30 8.54 13.88
N SER A 66 2.13 8.11 15.13
CA SER A 66 1.82 6.70 15.45
C SER A 66 0.51 6.25 14.82
N ASN A 67 -0.51 7.11 14.84
CA ASN A 67 -1.80 6.84 14.21
C ASN A 67 -1.68 6.77 12.68
N ALA A 68 -0.91 7.66 12.07
CA ALA A 68 -0.65 7.62 10.64
C ALA A 68 0.06 6.33 10.22
N VAL A 69 1.09 5.92 10.97
CA VAL A 69 1.78 4.63 10.75
C VAL A 69 0.79 3.47 10.89
N SER A 70 -0.09 3.48 11.91
CA SER A 70 -1.10 2.44 12.11
C SER A 70 -2.12 2.35 10.97
N ILE A 71 -2.43 3.46 10.30
CA ILE A 71 -3.31 3.47 9.12
C ILE A 71 -2.55 2.89 7.92
N LEU A 72 -1.34 3.37 7.67
CA LEU A 72 -0.53 2.92 6.55
C LEU A 72 -0.16 1.43 6.66
N SER A 73 0.01 0.89 7.87
CA SER A 73 0.26 -0.53 8.09
C SER A 73 -0.94 -1.43 7.80
N GLN A 74 -2.12 -0.89 7.48
CA GLN A 74 -3.27 -1.72 7.07
C GLN A 74 -3.12 -2.24 5.63
N PHE A 75 -2.17 -1.71 4.86
CA PHE A 75 -1.93 -2.09 3.47
C PHE A 75 -0.76 -3.08 3.34
N ASN A 76 -0.84 -3.95 2.32
CA ASN A 76 0.20 -4.91 1.93
C ASN A 76 0.77 -5.71 3.12
N ASP A 77 -0.10 -6.34 3.92
CA ASP A 77 0.25 -7.17 5.08
C ASP A 77 1.16 -6.48 6.11
N GLY A 78 1.00 -5.16 6.30
CA GLY A 78 1.82 -4.38 7.24
C GLY A 78 2.98 -3.63 6.60
N ASN A 79 3.29 -3.90 5.32
CA ASN A 79 4.41 -3.24 4.63
C ASN A 79 4.09 -1.82 4.16
N GLY A 80 2.81 -1.43 4.18
CA GLY A 80 2.37 -0.14 3.64
C GLY A 80 2.10 -0.16 2.15
N PRO A 81 1.51 0.92 1.61
CA PRO A 81 1.14 0.99 0.19
C PRO A 81 2.37 1.03 -0.72
N ASP A 82 2.23 0.56 -1.96
CA ASP A 82 3.29 0.59 -2.96
C ASP A 82 3.65 2.03 -3.37
N ILE A 83 2.66 2.92 -3.38
CA ILE A 83 2.83 4.35 -3.64
C ILE A 83 2.09 5.14 -2.57
N LEU A 84 2.81 6.03 -1.89
CA LEU A 84 2.25 6.97 -0.92
C LEU A 84 2.42 8.41 -1.42
N ILE A 85 1.31 9.13 -1.51
CA ILE A 85 1.27 10.55 -1.84
C ILE A 85 0.78 11.30 -0.61
N LEU A 86 1.66 12.11 -0.01
CA LEU A 86 1.34 12.91 1.16
C LEU A 86 1.09 14.36 0.77
N SER A 87 0.11 14.98 1.42
CA SER A 87 -0.04 16.44 1.47
C SER A 87 0.12 16.94 2.89
N GLU A 88 0.50 18.22 3.03
CA GLU A 88 0.75 18.88 4.32
C GLU A 88 1.81 18.19 5.19
N VAL A 89 2.86 17.69 4.53
CA VAL A 89 4.07 17.33 5.25
C VAL A 89 4.75 18.62 5.67
N GLU A 90 4.81 18.84 6.98
CA GLU A 90 5.46 20.01 7.53
C GLU A 90 6.98 19.96 7.32
N SER A 91 7.56 21.12 6.99
CA SER A 91 8.99 21.34 7.04
C SER A 91 9.32 22.00 8.36
N ASP A 92 10.28 21.44 9.09
CA ASP A 92 10.93 22.12 10.21
C ASP A 92 11.46 23.48 9.70
N HIS A 93 11.25 24.53 10.49
CA HIS A 93 11.70 25.88 10.15
C HIS A 93 13.13 26.15 10.64
N THR A 94 13.80 25.16 11.25
CA THR A 94 15.14 25.26 11.85
C THR A 94 16.18 24.34 11.21
#